data_AF-A0AAV3ZLK6-F1
#
_entry.id   AF-A0AAV3ZLK6-F1
#
_cell.length_a   1.000
_cell.length_b   1.000
_cell.length_c   1.000
_cell.angle_alpha   90.00
_cell.angle_beta   90.00
_cell.angle_gamma   90.00
#
_symmetry.space_group_name_H-M   'P 1'
#
loop_
_entity.id
_entity.type
_entity.pdbx_description
1 polymer ?
#
loop_
_entity_poly.entity_id
_entity_poly.type
_entity_poly.pdbx_seq_one_letter_code
_entity_poly.pdbx_strand_id
1 'polypeptide(L)'
;MRVAIFCLVGLVLVAVDVIPALPVADEEPVVELTLGCMRDGQRYEVGSTYEEPCKYCYCMPGNVNFTCASIMCDWPSCPAGWVIKTPPGSCCPICAQP
;
A
#
# COMPACT_ATOMS: atom_id res chain seq x y z
N MET A 1 -0.65 28.79 -35.26
CA MET A 1 -1.08 29.33 -36.57
C MET A 1 -1.39 28.15 -37.47
N ARG A 2 -2.61 28.04 -38.01
CA ARG A 2 -3.05 26.90 -38.84
C ARG A 2 -2.70 27.19 -40.29
N VAL A 3 -1.86 26.36 -40.91
CA VAL A 3 -1.55 26.44 -42.35
C VAL A 3 -2.26 25.30 -43.05
N ALA A 4 -3.12 25.63 -44.01
CA ALA A 4 -3.85 24.66 -44.83
C ALA A 4 -3.07 24.44 -46.14
N ILE A 5 -2.50 23.24 -46.32
CA ILE A 5 -1.92 22.83 -47.60
C ILE A 5 -3.00 22.03 -48.35
N PHE A 6 -3.50 22.62 -49.44
CA PHE A 6 -4.53 22.02 -50.30
C PHE A 6 -3.88 21.07 -51.31
N CYS A 7 -3.92 19.76 -51.06
CA CYS A 7 -3.66 18.75 -52.09
C CYS A 7 -4.96 18.42 -52.85
N LEU A 8 -5.02 18.82 -54.12
CA LEU A 8 -6.15 18.63 -55.05
C LEU A 8 -6.26 17.20 -55.60
N VAL A 9 -6.48 16.19 -54.74
CA VAL A 9 -6.89 14.86 -55.20
C VAL A 9 -7.94 14.28 -54.27
N GLY A 10 -9.20 14.33 -54.68
CA GLY A 10 -10.32 13.60 -54.05
C GLY A 10 -10.80 14.22 -52.73
N LEU A 11 -12.09 14.56 -52.68
CA LEU A 11 -12.75 15.32 -51.62
C LEU A 11 -12.88 14.53 -50.31
N VAL A 12 -11.76 14.27 -49.62
CA VAL A 12 -11.75 13.81 -48.23
C VAL A 12 -10.89 14.77 -47.43
N LEU A 13 -11.55 15.62 -46.64
CA LEU A 13 -10.90 16.51 -45.68
C LEU A 13 -10.34 15.65 -44.54
N VAL A 14 -9.16 15.07 -44.74
CA VAL A 14 -8.41 14.45 -43.65
C VAL A 14 -7.68 15.58 -42.91
N ALA A 15 -8.18 15.92 -41.72
CA ALA A 15 -7.39 16.68 -40.77
C ALA A 15 -6.21 15.79 -40.34
N VAL A 16 -5.05 15.97 -40.97
CA VAL A 16 -3.81 15.36 -40.48
C VAL A 16 -3.32 16.27 -39.37
N ASP A 17 -3.79 16.02 -38.14
CA ASP A 17 -3.21 16.63 -36.96
C ASP A 17 -1.75 16.16 -36.89
N VAL A 18 -0.82 17.06 -37.20
CA VAL A 18 0.60 16.87 -36.90
C VAL A 18 0.70 16.90 -35.39
N ILE A 19 0.55 15.74 -34.75
CA ILE A 19 0.78 15.58 -33.32
C ILE A 19 2.25 15.96 -33.13
N PRO A 20 2.57 17.07 -32.43
CA PRO A 20 3.95 17.32 -32.07
C PRO A 20 4.41 16.12 -31.28
N ALA A 21 5.54 15.52 -31.68
CA ALA A 21 6.18 14.45 -30.93
C ALA A 21 6.30 14.92 -29.48
N LEU A 22 5.41 14.40 -28.63
CA LEU A 22 5.50 14.65 -27.21
C LEU A 22 6.85 14.08 -26.78
N PRO A 23 7.62 14.81 -25.95
CA PRO A 23 8.83 14.25 -25.39
C PRO A 23 8.43 12.97 -24.65
N VAL A 24 8.92 11.85 -25.15
CA VAL A 24 8.90 10.58 -24.42
C VAL A 24 9.71 10.91 -23.17
N ALA A 25 9.03 11.08 -22.04
CA ALA A 25 9.72 11.16 -20.78
C ALA A 25 10.50 9.85 -20.66
N ASP A 26 11.82 9.97 -20.71
CA ASP A 26 12.77 8.94 -20.35
C ASP A 26 12.67 8.69 -18.84
N GLU A 27 11.49 8.30 -18.36
CA GLU A 27 11.36 7.65 -17.07
C GLU A 27 11.63 6.18 -17.36
N GLU A 28 12.74 5.70 -16.82
CA GLU A 28 13.11 4.29 -16.87
C GLU A 28 11.88 3.42 -16.60
N PRO A 29 11.77 2.19 -17.15
CA PRO A 29 10.92 1.21 -16.53
C PRO A 29 11.53 0.95 -15.14
N VAL A 30 11.23 1.81 -14.17
CA VAL A 30 11.04 1.37 -12.80
C VAL A 30 10.00 0.28 -12.92
N VAL A 31 10.49 -0.96 -13.07
CA VAL A 31 9.76 -2.13 -12.64
C VAL A 31 9.15 -1.69 -11.32
N GLU A 32 7.82 -1.54 -11.25
CA GLU A 32 7.11 -1.08 -10.07
C GLU A 32 7.36 -2.06 -8.91
N LEU A 33 8.55 -2.00 -8.31
CA LEU A 33 8.87 -2.58 -7.02
C LEU A 33 8.21 -1.77 -5.90
N THR A 34 7.37 -0.80 -6.26
CA THR A 34 6.32 -0.14 -5.48
C THR A 34 5.06 -1.01 -5.37
N LEU A 35 5.16 -2.34 -5.41
CA LEU A 35 4.01 -3.20 -5.12
C LEU A 35 3.70 -3.13 -3.61
N GLY A 36 2.67 -2.34 -3.31
CA GLY A 36 2.06 -2.20 -2.00
C GLY A 36 1.10 -3.36 -1.67
N CYS A 37 0.59 -3.35 -0.44
CA CYS A 37 -0.20 -4.47 0.07
C CYS A 37 -1.70 -4.26 -0.12
N MET A 38 -2.43 -5.31 -0.46
CA MET A 38 -3.89 -5.29 -0.56
C MET A 38 -4.52 -5.82 0.73
N ARG A 39 -5.48 -5.08 1.29
CA ARG A 39 -6.29 -5.52 2.44
C ARG A 39 -7.70 -4.96 2.32
N ASP A 40 -8.70 -5.81 2.49
CA ASP A 40 -10.12 -5.45 2.42
C ASP A 40 -10.50 -4.70 1.13
N GLY A 41 -9.84 -5.03 0.02
CA GLY A 41 -10.01 -4.38 -1.28
C GLY A 41 -9.30 -3.03 -1.44
N GLN A 42 -8.63 -2.52 -0.40
CA GLN A 42 -7.85 -1.28 -0.45
C GLN A 42 -6.36 -1.57 -0.63
N ARG A 43 -5.69 -0.72 -1.42
CA ARG A 43 -4.23 -0.72 -1.59
C ARG A 43 -3.56 0.14 -0.53
N TYR A 44 -2.57 -0.41 0.14
CA TYR A 44 -1.72 0.25 1.12
C TYR A 44 -0.30 0.42 0.58
N GLU A 45 0.36 1.50 0.99
CA GLU A 45 1.73 1.77 0.59
C GLU A 45 2.73 0.83 1.27
N VAL A 46 3.86 0.60 0.60
CA VAL A 46 4.98 -0.13 1.19
C VAL A 46 5.45 0.59 2.45
N GLY A 47 5.72 -0.16 3.52
CA GLY A 47 6.06 0.39 4.83
C GLY A 47 4.87 0.70 5.71
N SER A 48 3.64 0.56 5.21
CA SER A 48 2.44 0.61 6.06
C SER A 48 2.45 -0.50 7.11
N THR A 49 1.97 -0.17 8.31
CA THR A 49 1.90 -1.10 9.44
C THR A 49 0.54 -1.02 10.08
N TYR A 50 0.09 -2.14 10.65
CA TYR A 50 -1.08 -2.14 11.51
C TYR A 50 -0.90 -3.08 12.68
N GLU A 51 -1.66 -2.79 13.73
CA GLU A 51 -1.64 -3.51 14.99
C GLU A 51 -3.03 -4.11 15.23
N GLU A 52 -3.07 -5.42 15.35
CA GLU A 52 -4.19 -6.17 15.92
C GLU A 52 -3.76 -6.67 17.30
N PRO A 53 -4.69 -7.01 18.21
CA PRO A 53 -4.36 -7.28 19.61
C PRO A 53 -3.11 -8.15 19.76
N CYS A 54 -3.04 -9.28 19.06
CA CYS A 54 -1.92 -10.23 19.13
C CYS A 54 -1.07 -10.34 17.85
N LYS A 55 -1.19 -9.40 16.91
CA LYS A 55 -0.45 -9.46 15.65
C LYS A 55 0.05 -8.10 15.26
N TYR A 56 1.33 -8.05 14.91
CA TYR A 56 1.94 -6.91 14.26
C TYR A 56 2.17 -7.25 12.80
N CYS A 57 1.69 -6.41 11.90
CA CYS A 57 1.79 -6.67 10.47
C CYS A 57 2.43 -5.51 9.74
N TYR A 58 3.31 -5.86 8.81
CA TYR A 58 4.13 -4.92 8.05
C TYR A 58 4.01 -5.20 6.56
N CYS A 59 3.82 -4.14 5.77
CA CYS A 59 3.82 -4.23 4.32
C CYS A 59 5.25 -4.14 3.78
N MET A 60 5.83 -5.30 3.43
CA MET A 60 7.16 -5.37 2.85
C MET A 60 7.17 -5.00 1.36
N PRO A 61 8.23 -4.35 0.86
CA PRO A 61 8.42 -4.12 -0.57
C PRO A 61 8.43 -5.45 -1.33
N GLY A 62 7.83 -5.47 -2.51
CA GLY A 62 7.77 -6.66 -3.37
C GLY A 62 6.77 -7.72 -2.90
N ASN A 63 5.95 -7.44 -1.88
CA ASN A 63 4.86 -8.31 -1.44
C ASN A 63 3.50 -7.65 -1.70
N VAL A 64 2.54 -8.44 -2.20
CA VAL A 64 1.14 -8.01 -2.38
C VAL A 64 0.31 -8.11 -1.10
N ASN A 65 0.82 -8.82 -0.09
CA ASN A 65 0.13 -9.08 1.17
C ASN A 65 0.99 -8.63 2.35
N PHE A 66 0.33 -8.29 3.45
CA PHE A 66 1.01 -7.99 4.71
C PHE A 66 1.69 -9.23 5.28
N THR A 67 2.90 -9.04 5.79
CA THR A 67 3.59 -10.05 6.58
C THR A 67 3.34 -9.78 8.05
N CYS A 68 2.83 -10.77 8.76
CA CYS A 68 2.41 -10.65 10.15
C CYS A 68 3.27 -11.50 11.07
N ALA A 69 3.61 -10.96 12.23
CA ALA A 69 4.23 -11.68 13.33
C ALA A 69 3.28 -11.70 14.53
N SER A 70 3.30 -12.80 15.28
CA SER A 70 2.62 -12.88 16.56
C SER A 70 3.37 -12.10 17.62
N ILE A 71 2.64 -11.35 18.44
CA ILE A 71 3.22 -10.65 19.59
C ILE A 71 3.46 -11.68 20.69
N MET A 72 4.72 -11.79 21.12
CA MET A 72 5.08 -12.56 22.32
C MET A 72 5.11 -11.61 23.52
N CYS A 73 4.21 -11.84 24.46
CA CYS A 73 4.14 -11.07 25.69
C CYS A 73 5.00 -11.72 26.78
N ASP A 74 5.64 -10.91 27.60
CA ASP A 74 6.20 -11.38 28.86
C ASP A 74 5.10 -11.77 29.84
N TRP A 75 5.42 -12.71 30.73
CA TRP A 75 4.51 -13.12 31.78
C TRP A 75 4.76 -12.27 33.04
N PRO A 76 3.81 -11.42 33.47
CA PRO A 76 4.06 -10.51 34.58
C PRO A 76 4.11 -11.27 35.91
N SER A 77 5.03 -10.84 36.79
CA SER A 77 5.07 -11.26 38.18
C SER A 77 4.24 -10.30 39.03
N CYS A 78 3.05 -10.73 39.45
CA CYS A 78 2.12 -9.87 40.16
C CYS A 78 2.39 -9.77 41.68
N PRO A 79 2.07 -8.63 42.31
CA PRO A 79 2.11 -8.50 43.76
C PRO A 79 1.16 -9.49 44.45
N ALA A 80 1.40 -9.77 45.73
CA ALA A 80 0.55 -10.65 46.52
C ALA A 80 -0.92 -10.16 46.51
N GLY A 81 -1.85 -11.08 46.24
CA GLY A 81 -3.28 -10.81 46.18
C GLY A 81 -3.79 -10.28 44.83
N TRP A 82 -2.92 -10.05 43.84
CA TRP A 82 -3.31 -9.69 42.48
C TRP A 82 -3.44 -10.94 41.60
N VAL A 83 -4.29 -10.86 40.59
CA VAL A 83 -4.53 -11.95 39.64
C VAL A 83 -4.10 -11.53 38.23
N ILE A 84 -3.54 -12.47 37.49
CA ILE A 84 -3.21 -12.26 36.08
C ILE A 84 -4.51 -12.33 35.27
N LYS A 85 -4.83 -11.26 34.55
CA LYS A 85 -5.99 -11.17 33.65
C LYS A 85 -5.54 -10.62 32.30
N THR A 86 -6.15 -11.10 31.22
CA THR A 86 -6.00 -10.50 29.88
C THR A 86 -7.30 -9.78 29.54
N PRO A 87 -7.34 -8.45 29.59
CA PRO A 87 -8.52 -7.66 29.24
C PRO A 87 -9.04 -7.97 27.82
N PRO A 88 -10.35 -7.90 27.57
CA PRO A 88 -10.90 -8.05 26.23
C PRO A 88 -10.33 -6.98 25.29
N GLY A 89 -9.90 -7.39 24.10
CA GLY A 89 -9.26 -6.49 23.13
C GLY A 89 -7.77 -6.23 23.37
N SER A 90 -7.20 -6.72 24.47
CA SER A 90 -5.75 -6.74 24.70
C SER A 90 -5.17 -8.12 24.40
N CYS A 91 -3.89 -8.18 24.06
CA CYS A 91 -3.20 -9.46 23.92
C CYS A 91 -2.38 -9.87 25.12
N CYS A 92 -1.70 -8.91 25.74
CA CYS A 92 -0.79 -9.23 26.82
C CYS A 92 -1.51 -9.29 28.17
N PRO A 93 -1.17 -10.26 29.02
CA PRO A 93 -1.69 -10.35 30.37
C PRO A 93 -1.19 -9.18 31.22
N ILE A 94 -2.05 -8.71 32.13
CA ILE A 94 -1.73 -7.69 33.13
C ILE A 94 -2.06 -8.20 34.53
N CYS A 95 -1.45 -7.59 35.54
CA CYS A 95 -1.88 -7.76 36.92
C CYS A 95 -3.13 -6.92 37.15
N ALA A 96 -4.20 -7.55 37.59
CA ALA A 96 -5.44 -6.90 37.98
C ALA A 96 -5.74 -7.21 39.45
N GLN A 97 -6.32 -6.24 40.14
CA GLN A 97 -6.90 -6.51 41.46
C GLN A 97 -8.11 -7.46 41.29
N PRO A 98 -8.36 -8.34 42.27
CA PRO A 98 -9.45 -9.32 42.22
C PRO A 98 -10.81 -8.69 41.88
#